data_AF-A0A160P443-F1
#
_entry.id   AF-A0A160P443-F1
#
_cell.length_a   1.000
_cell.length_b   1.000
_cell.length_c   1.000
_cell.angle_alpha   90.00
_cell.angle_beta   90.00
_cell.angle_gamma   90.00
#
_symmetry.space_group_name_H-M   'P 1'
#
loop_
_entity.id
_entity.type
_entity.pdbx_description
1 polymer ?
#
loop_
_entity_poly.entity_id
_entity_poly.type
_entity_poly.pdbx_seq_one_letter_code
_entity_poly.pdbx_strand_id
1 'polypeptide(L)'
;MALHPEGMFTSGALAHLVHLAGGSEPLEWEVLRLGRCLRREHWEATWRESPQSLASRLDYLAVAYDEEFFATCPEETRRAWRTAAGERHLPAFMTDLATLLRLADRQGDASYAEVPLAAWEVRARFPLLLHLDGWAYDGEYASHEESLLAFADAEHPHCSWELIPLLTQALEARTLCAESADFAASFRDLAPEATPSALDAIGRVLLAHLTEHHA
;
A
#
# COMPACT_ATOMS: atom_id res chain seq x y z
N MET A 1 -4.32 -19.82 15.54
CA MET A 1 -3.96 -18.51 16.11
C MET A 1 -5.27 -17.83 16.46
N ALA A 2 -5.58 -17.65 17.75
CA ALA A 2 -6.81 -16.97 18.15
C ALA A 2 -6.70 -15.52 17.69
N LEU A 3 -7.52 -15.11 16.72
CA LEU A 3 -7.69 -13.70 16.38
C LEU A 3 -8.26 -13.05 17.64
N HIS A 4 -7.41 -12.33 18.39
CA HIS A 4 -7.93 -11.46 19.43
C HIS A 4 -8.94 -10.51 18.76
N PRO A 5 -10.17 -10.37 19.29
CA PRO A 5 -11.20 -9.54 18.67
C PRO A 5 -10.75 -8.07 18.50
N GLU A 6 -9.77 -7.63 19.31
CA GLU A 6 -9.09 -6.34 19.20
C GLU A 6 -8.34 -6.16 17.87
N GLY A 7 -7.93 -7.24 17.20
CA GLY A 7 -7.26 -7.23 15.90
C GLY A 7 -8.03 -6.48 14.82
N MET A 8 -9.37 -6.38 14.98
CA MET A 8 -10.24 -5.59 14.11
C MET A 8 -9.98 -4.09 14.20
N PHE A 9 -9.48 -3.57 15.33
CA PHE A 9 -9.20 -2.15 15.54
C PHE A 9 -7.73 -1.78 15.31
N THR A 10 -6.82 -2.75 15.39
CA THR A 10 -5.38 -2.50 15.58
C THR A 10 -4.54 -2.74 14.34
N SER A 11 -5.07 -3.36 13.28
CA SER A 11 -4.26 -3.83 12.15
C SER A 11 -4.92 -3.67 10.77
N GLY A 12 -4.07 -3.77 9.74
CA GLY A 12 -4.45 -3.79 8.34
C GLY A 12 -5.00 -2.46 7.81
N ALA A 13 -5.67 -2.53 6.66
CA ALA A 13 -6.19 -1.37 5.96
C ALA A 13 -7.19 -0.53 6.78
N LEU A 14 -7.88 -1.11 7.78
CA LEU A 14 -8.78 -0.36 8.65
C LEU A 14 -8.02 0.56 9.59
N ALA A 15 -7.02 0.03 10.31
CA ALA A 15 -6.17 0.82 11.19
C ALA A 15 -5.43 1.91 10.41
N HIS A 16 -5.01 1.59 9.18
CA HIS A 16 -4.43 2.56 8.27
C HIS A 16 -5.43 3.68 7.91
N LEU A 17 -6.65 3.35 7.48
CA LEU A 17 -7.69 4.33 7.17
C LEU A 17 -7.99 5.26 8.36
N VAL A 18 -8.03 4.72 9.58
CA VAL A 18 -8.23 5.52 10.80
C VAL A 18 -7.07 6.49 11.02
N HIS A 19 -5.83 6.04 10.80
CA HIS A 19 -4.67 6.91 10.87
C HIS A 19 -4.75 8.04 9.83
N LEU A 20 -5.14 7.73 8.58
CA LEU A 20 -5.33 8.72 7.52
C LEU A 20 -6.41 9.75 7.90
N ALA A 21 -7.50 9.31 8.51
CA ALA A 21 -8.58 10.19 8.98
C ALA A 21 -8.17 11.13 10.13
N GLY A 22 -7.12 10.79 10.88
CA GLY A 22 -6.50 11.69 11.86
C GLY A 22 -5.37 12.56 11.29
N GLY A 23 -5.10 12.47 9.98
CA GLY A 23 -4.04 13.17 9.28
C GLY A 23 -4.40 14.62 8.90
N SER A 24 -3.48 15.28 8.18
CA SER A 24 -3.63 16.68 7.74
C SER A 24 -4.28 16.84 6.38
N GLU A 25 -4.33 15.76 5.57
CA GLU A 25 -4.89 15.77 4.22
C GLU A 25 -6.42 15.58 4.27
N PRO A 26 -7.16 16.05 3.24
CA PRO A 26 -8.58 15.78 3.12
C PRO A 26 -8.87 14.27 3.10
N LEU A 27 -9.74 13.79 3.99
CA LEU A 27 -10.04 12.37 4.13
C LEU A 27 -10.64 11.77 2.85
N GLU A 28 -11.39 12.54 2.08
CA GLU A 28 -11.92 12.11 0.78
C GLU A 28 -10.80 11.74 -0.19
N TRP A 29 -9.70 12.50 -0.20
CA TRP A 29 -8.53 12.19 -1.02
C TRP A 29 -7.81 10.95 -0.51
N GLU A 30 -7.69 10.82 0.81
CA GLU A 30 -7.08 9.65 1.43
C GLU A 30 -7.84 8.36 1.16
N VAL A 31 -9.17 8.40 1.13
CA VAL A 31 -9.99 7.25 0.75
C VAL A 31 -9.82 6.88 -0.72
N LEU A 32 -9.69 7.87 -1.62
CA LEU A 32 -9.43 7.61 -3.03
C LEU A 32 -8.03 7.00 -3.25
N ARG A 33 -7.01 7.51 -2.56
CA ARG A 33 -5.65 6.94 -2.53
C ARG A 33 -5.67 5.51 -1.99
N LEU A 34 -6.39 5.27 -0.89
CA LEU A 34 -6.57 3.93 -0.32
C LEU A 34 -7.23 2.97 -1.31
N GLY A 35 -8.25 3.43 -2.05
CA GLY A 35 -8.87 2.65 -3.12
C GLY A 35 -7.85 2.12 -4.14
N ARG A 36 -6.87 2.93 -4.54
CA ARG A 36 -5.80 2.52 -5.47
C ARG A 36 -4.90 1.41 -4.91
N CYS A 37 -4.77 1.32 -3.58
CA CYS A 37 -3.99 0.27 -2.90
C CYS A 37 -4.78 -1.03 -2.66
N LEU A 38 -6.09 -0.93 -2.42
CA LEU A 38 -6.95 -2.06 -2.10
C LEU A 38 -7.29 -2.88 -3.34
N ARG A 39 -6.36 -3.77 -3.72
CA ARG A 39 -6.47 -4.61 -4.93
C ARG A 39 -6.39 -6.08 -4.56
N ARG A 40 -7.23 -6.91 -5.19
CA ARG A 40 -7.24 -8.36 -4.93
C ARG A 40 -5.93 -9.03 -5.34
N GLU A 41 -5.32 -8.47 -6.38
CA GLU A 41 -4.04 -8.85 -6.95
C GLU A 41 -2.84 -8.21 -6.26
N HIS A 42 -3.04 -7.41 -5.20
CA HIS A 42 -1.94 -6.79 -4.47
C HIS A 42 -0.97 -7.85 -3.96
N TRP A 43 0.33 -7.64 -4.13
CA TRP A 43 1.34 -8.64 -3.78
C TRP A 43 1.31 -8.97 -2.27
N GLU A 44 1.19 -7.96 -1.42
CA GLU A 44 1.04 -8.14 0.03
C GLU A 44 -0.43 -8.41 0.43
N ALA A 45 -0.65 -9.48 1.20
CA ALA A 45 -1.98 -9.96 1.59
C ALA A 45 -2.80 -8.95 2.41
N THR A 46 -2.15 -8.09 3.20
CA THR A 46 -2.79 -7.07 4.04
C THR A 46 -3.67 -6.08 3.25
N TRP A 47 -3.33 -5.87 1.99
CA TRP A 47 -4.02 -4.94 1.08
C TRP A 47 -5.00 -5.64 0.14
N ARG A 48 -5.12 -6.97 0.19
CA ARG A 48 -6.07 -7.77 -0.63
C ARG A 48 -7.49 -7.70 -0.09
N GLU A 49 -7.99 -6.49 0.05
CA GLU A 49 -9.32 -6.15 0.54
C GLU A 49 -10.07 -5.37 -0.54
N SER A 50 -11.38 -5.16 -0.36
CA SER A 50 -12.13 -4.20 -1.18
C SER A 50 -12.65 -3.06 -0.30
N PRO A 51 -12.87 -1.85 -0.87
CA PRO A 51 -13.52 -0.75 -0.15
C PRO A 51 -14.85 -1.19 0.49
N GLN A 52 -15.62 -2.03 -0.21
CA GLN A 52 -16.88 -2.59 0.30
C GLN A 52 -16.68 -3.53 1.50
N SER A 53 -15.62 -4.36 1.50
CA SER A 53 -15.27 -5.21 2.65
C SER A 53 -14.98 -4.36 3.87
N LEU A 54 -14.14 -3.32 3.72
CA LEU A 54 -13.83 -2.37 4.78
C LEU A 54 -15.08 -1.67 5.32
N ALA A 55 -15.94 -1.18 4.42
CA ALA A 55 -17.19 -0.51 4.79
C ALA A 55 -18.13 -1.43 5.58
N SER A 56 -18.28 -2.69 5.17
CA SER A 56 -19.08 -3.68 5.91
C SER A 56 -18.51 -3.97 7.30
N ARG A 57 -17.18 -4.01 7.46
CA ARG A 57 -16.55 -4.17 8.78
C ARG A 57 -16.79 -2.95 9.67
N LEU A 58 -16.73 -1.74 9.12
CA LEU A 58 -17.02 -0.51 9.84
C LEU A 58 -18.48 -0.46 10.31
N ASP A 59 -19.45 -0.83 9.47
CA ASP A 59 -20.85 -0.92 9.86
C ASP A 59 -21.04 -1.92 11.02
N TYR A 60 -20.43 -3.11 10.90
CA TYR A 60 -20.48 -4.11 11.97
C TYR A 60 -19.88 -3.57 13.27
N LEU A 61 -18.72 -2.92 13.19
CA LEU A 61 -18.05 -2.29 14.32
C LEU A 61 -18.90 -1.19 14.96
N ALA A 62 -19.59 -0.39 14.16
CA ALA A 62 -20.48 0.66 14.66
C ALA A 62 -21.67 0.08 15.44
N VAL A 63 -22.24 -1.02 14.97
CA VAL A 63 -23.38 -1.71 15.63
C VAL A 63 -22.94 -2.48 16.88
N ALA A 64 -21.79 -3.14 16.81
CA ALA A 64 -21.25 -3.95 17.89
C ALA A 64 -20.36 -3.16 18.86
N TYR A 65 -20.28 -1.84 18.71
CA TYR A 65 -19.41 -1.00 19.52
C TYR A 65 -19.80 -1.06 20.99
N ASP A 66 -18.80 -1.30 21.82
CA ASP A 66 -18.91 -1.28 23.27
C ASP A 66 -17.70 -0.53 23.84
N GLU A 67 -17.95 0.48 24.67
CA GLU A 67 -16.89 1.34 25.22
C GLU A 67 -16.00 0.55 26.21
N GLU A 68 -16.56 -0.42 26.94
CA GLU A 68 -15.79 -1.26 27.87
C GLU A 68 -14.80 -2.15 27.12
N PHE A 69 -15.26 -2.80 26.04
CA PHE A 69 -14.39 -3.55 25.12
C PHE A 69 -13.37 -2.63 24.44
N PHE A 70 -13.79 -1.48 23.92
CA PHE A 70 -12.86 -0.55 23.29
C PHE A 70 -11.80 -0.06 24.28
N ALA A 71 -12.12 0.03 25.57
CA ALA A 71 -11.16 0.33 26.63
C ALA A 71 -10.13 -0.79 26.88
N THR A 72 -10.31 -2.02 26.39
CA THR A 72 -9.26 -3.06 26.47
C THR A 72 -8.20 -2.92 25.37
N CYS A 73 -8.53 -2.23 24.26
CA CYS A 73 -7.60 -2.03 23.15
C CYS A 73 -6.35 -1.23 23.57
N PRO A 74 -5.20 -1.43 22.89
CA PRO A 74 -3.97 -0.67 23.13
C PRO A 74 -4.19 0.85 23.15
N GLU A 75 -3.48 1.57 24.02
CA GLU A 75 -3.66 3.02 24.18
C GLU A 75 -3.47 3.78 22.86
N GLU A 76 -2.44 3.42 22.10
CA GLU A 76 -2.15 4.03 20.80
C GLU A 76 -3.34 3.87 19.84
N THR A 77 -3.94 2.68 19.77
CA THR A 77 -5.12 2.43 18.95
C THR A 77 -6.30 3.28 19.40
N ARG A 78 -6.59 3.31 20.71
CA ARG A 78 -7.69 4.13 21.22
C ARG A 78 -7.48 5.62 20.92
N ARG A 79 -6.24 6.09 21.03
CA ARG A 79 -5.86 7.47 20.70
C ARG A 79 -6.08 7.75 19.21
N ALA A 80 -5.59 6.90 18.32
CA ALA A 80 -5.74 7.08 16.87
C ALA A 80 -7.22 7.21 16.47
N TRP A 81 -8.07 6.30 16.95
CA TRP A 81 -9.50 6.32 16.69
C TRP A 81 -10.19 7.58 17.23
N ARG A 82 -9.89 8.00 18.47
CA ARG A 82 -10.47 9.22 19.05
C ARG A 82 -9.98 10.48 18.34
N THR A 83 -8.71 10.54 17.97
CA THR A 83 -8.15 11.64 17.18
C THR A 83 -8.83 11.75 15.82
N ALA A 84 -9.01 10.64 15.11
CA ALA A 84 -9.69 10.60 13.82
C ALA A 84 -11.18 10.96 13.91
N ALA A 85 -11.86 10.50 14.95
CA ALA A 85 -13.26 10.84 15.20
C ALA A 85 -13.45 12.33 15.54
N GLY A 86 -12.48 12.95 16.22
CA GLY A 86 -12.59 14.31 16.71
C GLY A 86 -13.68 14.42 17.78
N GLU A 87 -14.64 15.32 17.58
CA GLU A 87 -15.78 15.50 18.50
C GLU A 87 -16.91 14.48 18.28
N ARG A 88 -16.82 13.65 17.23
CA ARG A 88 -17.87 12.67 16.89
C ARG A 88 -17.81 11.46 17.81
N HIS A 89 -18.99 10.89 18.08
CA HIS A 89 -19.08 9.58 18.72
C HIS A 89 -18.53 8.49 17.79
N LEU A 90 -17.76 7.53 18.33
CA LEU A 90 -17.00 6.56 17.53
C LEU A 90 -17.87 5.72 16.55
N PRO A 91 -19.01 5.15 16.97
CA PRO A 91 -19.97 4.52 16.07
C PRO A 91 -20.47 5.39 14.91
N ALA A 92 -20.71 6.68 15.16
CA ALA A 92 -21.15 7.60 14.11
C ALA A 92 -20.00 7.83 13.11
N PHE A 93 -18.79 8.05 13.62
CA PHE A 93 -17.59 8.16 12.80
C PHE A 93 -17.33 6.90 11.95
N MET A 94 -17.51 5.70 12.49
CA MET A 94 -17.38 4.44 11.75
C MET A 94 -18.41 4.36 10.60
N THR A 95 -19.66 4.76 10.87
CA THR A 95 -20.74 4.78 9.87
C THR A 95 -20.44 5.80 8.75
N ASP A 96 -19.92 6.97 9.11
CA ASP A 96 -19.51 8.01 8.16
C ASP A 96 -18.36 7.50 7.27
N LEU A 97 -17.33 6.87 7.85
CA LEU A 97 -16.24 6.25 7.09
C LEU A 97 -16.74 5.16 6.14
N ALA A 98 -17.64 4.29 6.60
CA ALA A 98 -18.23 3.25 5.75
C ALA A 98 -19.00 3.86 4.57
N THR A 99 -19.72 4.96 4.81
CA THR A 99 -20.43 5.70 3.77
C THR A 99 -19.45 6.32 2.76
N LEU A 100 -18.36 6.91 3.23
CA LEU A 100 -17.34 7.51 2.38
C LEU A 100 -16.65 6.47 1.49
N LEU A 101 -16.28 5.31 2.04
CA LEU A 101 -15.72 4.20 1.26
C LEU A 101 -16.65 3.76 0.12
N ARG A 102 -17.95 3.64 0.38
CA ARG A 102 -18.96 3.29 -0.63
C ARG A 102 -19.18 4.37 -1.67
N LEU A 103 -18.99 5.63 -1.31
CA LEU A 103 -19.07 6.74 -2.26
C LEU A 103 -17.86 6.70 -3.20
N ALA A 104 -16.65 6.53 -2.65
CA ALA A 104 -15.44 6.40 -3.44
C ALA A 104 -15.47 5.17 -4.36
N ASP A 105 -15.88 4.01 -3.85
CA ASP A 105 -16.00 2.76 -4.64
C ASP A 105 -16.96 2.92 -5.85
N ARG A 106 -18.05 3.67 -5.67
CA ARG A 106 -19.00 3.97 -6.75
C ARG A 106 -18.47 4.99 -7.76
N GLN A 107 -17.60 5.90 -7.33
CA GLN A 107 -17.01 6.92 -8.18
C GLN A 107 -15.89 6.34 -9.07
N GLY A 108 -15.23 5.28 -8.60
CA GLY A 108 -14.10 4.65 -9.27
C GLY A 108 -12.77 5.33 -8.94
N ASP A 109 -11.69 4.87 -9.60
CA ASP A 109 -10.34 5.35 -9.35
C ASP A 109 -10.18 6.82 -9.79
N ALA A 110 -9.81 7.69 -8.84
CA ALA A 110 -9.43 9.06 -9.15
C ALA A 110 -8.08 9.09 -9.90
N SER A 111 -8.01 9.93 -10.93
CA SER A 111 -6.76 10.13 -11.66
C SER A 111 -5.70 10.80 -10.79
N TYR A 112 -4.42 10.64 -11.13
CA TYR A 112 -3.33 11.31 -10.40
C TYR A 112 -3.32 12.84 -10.60
N ALA A 113 -4.00 13.35 -11.63
CA ALA A 113 -4.22 14.78 -11.83
C ALA A 113 -5.22 15.35 -10.81
N GLU A 114 -6.25 14.57 -10.44
CA GLU A 114 -7.28 14.96 -9.49
C GLU A 114 -6.84 14.73 -8.04
N VAL A 115 -6.25 13.56 -7.77
CA VAL A 115 -5.76 13.15 -6.46
C VAL A 115 -4.31 12.71 -6.59
N PRO A 116 -3.34 13.62 -6.33
CA PRO A 116 -1.92 13.32 -6.43
C PRO A 116 -1.50 12.16 -5.55
N LEU A 117 -0.47 11.46 -6.01
CA LEU A 117 0.15 10.34 -5.33
C LEU A 117 0.73 10.82 -3.97
N ALA A 118 0.39 10.11 -2.89
CA ALA A 118 0.92 10.43 -1.56
C ALA A 118 2.15 9.58 -1.22
N ALA A 119 3.02 10.10 -0.35
CA ALA A 119 4.21 9.37 0.11
C ALA A 119 3.89 8.03 0.78
N TRP A 120 2.80 7.96 1.55
CA TRP A 120 2.37 6.69 2.15
C TRP A 120 1.83 5.72 1.09
N GLU A 121 1.18 6.21 0.03
CA GLU A 121 0.64 5.39 -1.05
C GLU A 121 1.80 4.71 -1.79
N VAL A 122 2.89 5.43 -2.03
CA VAL A 122 4.12 4.87 -2.59
C VAL A 122 4.69 3.79 -1.67
N ARG A 123 4.76 4.03 -0.35
CA ARG A 123 5.22 3.02 0.61
C ARG A 123 4.35 1.77 0.65
N ALA A 124 3.04 1.91 0.47
CA ALA A 124 2.12 0.78 0.46
C ALA A 124 2.25 -0.05 -0.82
N ARG A 125 2.32 0.62 -1.98
CA ARG A 125 2.28 -0.05 -3.29
C ARG A 125 3.64 -0.50 -3.79
N PHE A 126 4.66 0.32 -3.57
CA PHE A 126 6.00 0.16 -4.13
C PHE A 126 7.12 0.10 -3.07
N PRO A 127 6.97 -0.58 -1.92
CA PRO A 127 7.98 -0.53 -0.87
C PRO A 127 9.35 -1.06 -1.29
N LEU A 128 9.42 -2.01 -2.23
CA LEU A 128 10.69 -2.58 -2.69
C LEU A 128 11.46 -1.63 -3.62
N LEU A 129 10.78 -0.62 -4.18
CA LEU A 129 11.39 0.40 -5.02
C LEU A 129 11.93 1.60 -4.24
N LEU A 130 11.68 1.67 -2.93
CA LEU A 130 12.15 2.77 -2.06
C LEU A 130 13.56 2.56 -1.50
N HIS A 131 14.15 1.39 -1.75
CA HIS A 131 15.42 0.99 -1.16
C HIS A 131 16.40 0.44 -2.18
N LEU A 132 16.26 0.80 -3.46
CA LEU A 132 17.07 0.23 -4.55
C LEU A 132 18.58 0.45 -4.30
N ASP A 133 18.97 1.62 -3.81
CA ASP A 133 20.37 1.92 -3.51
C ASP A 133 20.93 1.08 -2.36
N GLY A 134 20.06 0.55 -1.48
CA GLY A 134 20.46 -0.22 -0.30
C GLY A 134 20.88 -1.67 -0.57
N TRP A 135 20.43 -2.26 -1.69
CA TRP A 135 20.71 -3.66 -2.02
C TRP A 135 21.22 -3.88 -3.46
N ALA A 136 21.03 -2.91 -4.36
CA ALA A 136 21.32 -3.10 -5.77
C ALA A 136 22.60 -2.42 -6.27
N TYR A 137 23.34 -1.68 -5.43
CA TYR A 137 24.68 -1.16 -5.78
C TYR A 137 25.49 -0.63 -4.58
N ASP A 138 26.28 -1.49 -3.91
CA ASP A 138 27.27 -1.06 -2.91
C ASP A 138 28.69 -0.84 -3.47
N GLY A 139 28.84 -1.00 -4.80
CA GLY A 139 30.12 -0.95 -5.51
C GLY A 139 30.87 -2.29 -5.58
N GLU A 140 30.29 -3.39 -5.09
CA GLU A 140 30.84 -4.75 -5.26
C GLU A 140 30.80 -5.22 -6.72
N TYR A 141 29.80 -4.78 -7.48
CA TYR A 141 29.58 -5.16 -8.88
C TYR A 141 29.96 -4.05 -9.84
N ALA A 142 30.37 -4.40 -11.08
CA ALA A 142 30.79 -3.41 -12.07
C ALA A 142 29.61 -2.65 -12.70
N SER A 143 28.38 -3.14 -12.51
CA SER A 143 27.16 -2.44 -12.90
C SER A 143 25.97 -2.80 -12.01
N HIS A 144 24.94 -1.95 -12.07
CA HIS A 144 23.64 -2.22 -11.42
C HIS A 144 22.97 -3.50 -11.97
N GLU A 145 23.11 -3.78 -13.27
CA GLU A 145 22.57 -5.02 -13.86
C GLU A 145 23.27 -6.28 -13.33
N GLU A 146 24.59 -6.22 -13.15
CA GLU A 146 25.34 -7.32 -12.56
C GLU A 146 24.95 -7.56 -11.09
N SER A 147 24.73 -6.50 -10.33
CA SER A 147 24.26 -6.60 -8.95
C SER A 147 22.84 -7.20 -8.88
N LEU A 148 21.93 -6.77 -9.76
CA LEU A 148 20.58 -7.33 -9.85
C LEU A 148 20.59 -8.81 -10.24
N LEU A 149 21.49 -9.23 -11.15
CA LEU A 149 21.63 -10.63 -11.54
C LEU A 149 22.16 -11.47 -10.37
N ALA A 150 23.20 -10.99 -9.68
CA ALA A 150 23.74 -11.67 -8.51
C ALA A 150 22.70 -11.80 -7.38
N PHE A 151 21.89 -10.77 -7.17
CA PHE A 151 20.73 -10.83 -6.27
C PHE A 151 19.74 -11.91 -6.70
N ALA A 152 19.33 -11.92 -7.98
CA ALA A 152 18.39 -12.91 -8.49
C ALA A 152 18.91 -14.35 -8.31
N ASP A 153 20.19 -14.59 -8.59
CA ASP A 153 20.83 -15.89 -8.43
C ASP A 153 20.92 -16.32 -6.96
N ALA A 154 21.18 -15.38 -6.04
CA ALA A 154 21.24 -15.64 -4.61
C ALA A 154 19.88 -16.03 -4.01
N GLU A 155 18.78 -15.46 -4.54
CA GLU A 155 17.43 -15.73 -4.03
C GLU A 155 16.86 -17.08 -4.45
N HIS A 156 17.54 -17.86 -5.30
CA HIS A 156 17.10 -19.21 -5.63
C HIS A 156 17.14 -20.16 -4.42
N PRO A 157 16.09 -20.97 -4.18
CA PRO A 157 14.88 -21.19 -4.98
C PRO A 157 13.65 -20.34 -4.54
N HIS A 158 13.84 -19.32 -3.71
CA HIS A 158 12.78 -18.47 -3.13
C HIS A 158 12.34 -17.32 -4.04
N CYS A 159 12.56 -17.42 -5.36
CA CYS A 159 12.22 -16.40 -6.36
C CYS A 159 10.77 -15.90 -6.27
N SER A 160 9.84 -16.74 -5.82
CA SER A 160 8.42 -16.35 -5.64
C SER A 160 8.19 -15.32 -4.54
N TRP A 161 9.06 -15.28 -3.53
CA TRP A 161 8.93 -14.39 -2.37
C TRP A 161 9.67 -13.08 -2.56
N GLU A 162 10.82 -13.11 -3.25
CA GLU A 162 11.69 -11.94 -3.37
C GLU A 162 11.63 -11.31 -4.77
N LEU A 163 11.75 -12.13 -5.83
CA LEU A 163 11.86 -11.60 -7.20
C LEU A 163 10.50 -11.23 -7.81
N ILE A 164 9.47 -12.05 -7.62
CA ILE A 164 8.14 -11.78 -8.20
C ILE A 164 7.54 -10.47 -7.67
N PRO A 165 7.55 -10.16 -6.35
CA PRO A 165 7.02 -8.90 -5.86
C PRO A 165 7.77 -7.68 -6.39
N LEU A 166 9.11 -7.75 -6.43
CA LEU A 166 9.95 -6.67 -6.97
C LEU A 166 9.67 -6.45 -8.46
N LEU A 167 9.63 -7.52 -9.26
CA LEU A 167 9.31 -7.45 -10.69
C LEU A 167 7.91 -6.85 -10.91
N THR A 168 6.91 -7.28 -10.14
CA THR A 168 5.53 -6.78 -10.25
C THR A 168 5.46 -5.29 -9.96
N GLN A 169 6.10 -4.84 -8.86
CA GLN A 169 6.16 -3.42 -8.51
C GLN A 169 6.88 -2.59 -9.58
N ALA A 170 8.01 -3.09 -10.11
CA ALA A 170 8.77 -2.38 -11.14
C ALA A 170 7.96 -2.22 -12.44
N LEU A 171 7.30 -3.28 -12.89
CA LEU A 171 6.46 -3.25 -14.10
C LEU A 171 5.24 -2.34 -13.93
N GLU A 172 4.57 -2.39 -12.78
CA GLU A 172 3.43 -1.54 -12.48
C GLU A 172 3.83 -0.07 -12.43
N ALA A 173 4.86 0.28 -11.65
CA ALA A 173 5.37 1.65 -11.55
C ALA A 173 5.82 2.18 -12.92
N ARG A 174 6.48 1.34 -13.73
CA ARG A 174 6.93 1.72 -15.07
C ARG A 174 5.77 2.01 -16.02
N THR A 175 4.72 1.19 -15.95
CA THR A 175 3.49 1.35 -16.74
C THR A 175 2.77 2.63 -16.35
N LEU A 176 2.55 2.86 -15.06
CA LEU A 176 1.88 4.07 -14.55
C LEU A 176 2.65 5.35 -14.90
N CYS A 177 3.98 5.32 -14.82
CA CYS A 177 4.82 6.44 -15.27
C CYS A 177 4.64 6.75 -16.77
N ALA A 178 4.36 5.74 -17.60
CA ALA A 178 4.12 5.93 -19.02
C ALA A 178 2.70 6.44 -19.32
N GLU A 179 1.71 6.03 -18.53
CA GLU A 179 0.30 6.36 -18.71
C GLU A 179 -0.10 7.72 -18.10
N SER A 180 0.61 8.18 -17.07
CA SER A 180 0.28 9.43 -16.36
C SER A 180 1.51 10.27 -16.05
N ALA A 181 1.57 11.47 -16.65
CA ALA A 181 2.63 12.44 -16.37
C ALA A 181 2.61 12.93 -14.90
N ASP A 182 1.41 13.08 -14.32
CA ASP A 182 1.25 13.47 -12.91
C ASP A 182 1.76 12.38 -11.96
N PHE A 183 1.47 11.11 -12.24
CA PHE A 183 2.08 10.00 -11.51
C PHE A 183 3.60 10.02 -11.64
N ALA A 184 4.12 10.14 -12.87
CA ALA A 184 5.57 10.14 -13.11
C ALA A 184 6.29 11.29 -12.40
N ALA A 185 5.66 12.46 -12.31
CA ALA A 185 6.20 13.60 -11.58
C ALA A 185 6.23 13.31 -10.07
N SER A 186 5.10 12.95 -9.46
CA SER A 186 5.05 12.65 -8.02
C SER A 186 5.92 11.45 -7.63
N PHE A 187 5.94 10.40 -8.45
CA PHE A 187 6.72 9.20 -8.17
C PHE A 187 8.22 9.47 -8.20
N ARG A 188 8.70 10.32 -9.12
CA ARG A 188 10.11 10.73 -9.16
C ARG A 188 10.53 11.48 -7.89
N ASP A 189 9.66 12.31 -7.35
CA ASP A 189 9.95 13.05 -6.12
C ASP A 189 9.93 12.13 -4.88
N LEU A 190 9.05 11.12 -4.89
CA LEU A 190 8.83 10.21 -3.74
C LEU A 190 9.73 8.97 -3.75
N ALA A 191 10.20 8.53 -4.92
CA ALA A 191 11.05 7.36 -5.15
C ALA A 191 12.14 7.69 -6.19
N PRO A 192 13.09 8.60 -5.86
CA PRO A 192 14.03 9.16 -6.85
C PRO A 192 14.97 8.11 -7.47
N GLU A 193 15.26 7.03 -6.75
CA GLU A 193 16.10 5.92 -7.20
C GLU A 193 15.40 5.03 -8.24
N ALA A 194 14.06 4.98 -8.20
CA ALA A 194 13.21 4.20 -9.11
C ALA A 194 13.07 4.88 -10.47
N THR A 195 14.20 5.22 -11.08
CA THR A 195 14.29 5.85 -12.40
C THR A 195 13.73 4.92 -13.49
N PRO A 196 13.25 5.46 -14.63
CA PRO A 196 12.80 4.61 -15.75
C PRO A 196 13.84 3.56 -16.18
N SER A 197 15.12 3.94 -16.21
CA SER A 197 16.22 3.01 -16.52
C SER A 197 16.40 1.91 -15.47
N ALA A 198 16.25 2.22 -14.19
CA ALA A 198 16.32 1.22 -13.12
C ALA A 198 15.14 0.24 -13.19
N LEU A 199 13.92 0.75 -13.39
CA LEU A 199 12.72 -0.08 -13.56
C LEU A 199 12.83 -0.99 -14.79
N ASP A 200 13.33 -0.47 -15.92
CA ASP A 200 13.55 -1.25 -17.14
C ASP A 200 14.64 -2.33 -16.95
N ALA A 201 15.70 -2.04 -16.17
CA ALA A 201 16.74 -3.00 -15.82
C ALA A 201 16.20 -4.14 -14.94
N ILE A 202 15.47 -3.82 -13.87
CA ILE A 202 14.81 -4.80 -12.99
C ILE A 202 13.87 -5.69 -13.83
N GLY A 203 13.02 -5.08 -14.65
CA GLY A 203 12.08 -5.79 -15.51
C GLY A 203 12.77 -6.80 -16.44
N ARG A 204 13.85 -6.38 -17.12
CA ARG A 204 14.61 -7.24 -18.03
C ARG A 204 15.35 -8.36 -17.32
N VAL A 205 16.12 -8.04 -16.26
CA VAL A 205 16.99 -9.00 -15.58
C VAL A 205 16.15 -10.09 -14.90
N LEU A 206 15.14 -9.69 -14.12
CA LEU A 206 14.32 -10.67 -13.38
C LEU A 206 13.45 -11.51 -14.30
N LEU A 207 12.89 -10.94 -15.37
CA LEU A 207 12.12 -11.71 -16.34
C LEU A 207 12.97 -12.73 -17.10
N ALA A 208 14.19 -12.36 -17.50
CA ALA A 208 15.13 -13.28 -18.13
C ALA A 208 15.44 -14.46 -17.21
N HIS A 209 15.79 -14.17 -15.96
CA HIS A 209 16.06 -15.18 -14.94
C HIS A 209 14.86 -16.12 -14.70
N LEU A 210 13.65 -15.58 -14.55
CA LEU A 210 12.44 -16.39 -14.39
C LEU A 210 12.18 -17.28 -15.61
N THR A 211 12.44 -16.78 -16.81
CA THR A 211 12.28 -17.54 -18.06
C THR A 211 13.32 -18.66 -18.20
N GLU A 212 14.55 -18.42 -17.76
CA GLU A 212 15.64 -19.40 -17.86
C GLU A 212 15.52 -20.53 -16.82
N HIS A 213 15.05 -20.21 -15.62
CA HIS A 213 15.07 -21.14 -14.49
C HIS A 213 13.70 -21.72 -14.08
N HIS A 214 12.59 -21.12 -14.51
CA HIS A 214 11.23 -21.47 -14.04
C HIS A 214 10.20 -21.67 -15.17
N ALA A 215 10.65 -21.82 -16.42
CA ALA A 215 9.78 -22.08 -17.59
C ALA A 215 9.24 -23.52 -17.67
#